data_AF-A0A9W9QQ51-F1
#
_entry.id   AF-A0A9W9QQ51-F1
#
_cell.length_a   1.000
_cell.length_b   1.000
_cell.length_c   1.000
_cell.angle_alpha   90.00
_cell.angle_beta   90.00
_cell.angle_gamma   90.00
#
_symmetry.space_group_name_H-M   'P 1'
#
loop_
_entity.id
_entity.type
_entity.pdbx_description
1 polymer ?
#
loop_
_entity_poly.entity_id
_entity_poly.type
_entity_poly.pdbx_seq_one_letter_code
_entity_poly.pdbx_strand_id
1 'polypeptide(L)'
;MEDKNSEKRPGCPFCATHFSHRSSLIRHLKNNCNKAQPHTIRRKSCHQCVADKTRCNLKRPTCSRCSLKSIACQYPQTEASEAQELEHSSFVSDKEHAGPSTPQQSLNIITQDTPTIDPNLFDSFFTGLGPWDLTQESSSLALRSPNCTLSPDTFFLNESGDSSPPELVSNIIVSSDDIGIQQNTIPAALANHSMEFIFRVLRSWPRMLAEEFQTPPLFHPSQVGPNIKLPAPLANCVTLAKMWHGHCPGAEEIVRTTIMRELDSIVEQSEEKDEAILLAALQSVVMYTIILLSPTSGSKLQKSDHHIIFRKVELLVYQIVRTGLYLQEERTQTRPSWEAWIFVTSKRRAVLALYLLHWAYSVLHKVPCFDCRDLGFMPAPAAKALWQARTEQEWNTRYIHWLSRWNGQGYLQAEFGKIQPGVVMNARAEKWLEESDEFGFIMISIVNATEFDPPSLKTLSR
;
A
#
# COMPACT_ATOMS: atom_id res chain seq x y z
N MET A 1 -9.73 49.90 5.29
CA MET A 1 -10.20 49.02 6.39
C MET A 1 -10.70 47.76 5.74
N GLU A 2 -9.81 46.77 5.67
CA GLU A 2 -9.99 45.51 4.95
C GLU A 2 -10.92 44.52 5.67
N ASP A 3 -11.45 43.62 4.86
CA ASP A 3 -12.52 42.65 5.06
C ASP A 3 -12.29 41.62 6.17
N LYS A 4 -13.36 41.31 6.92
CA LYS A 4 -13.46 40.14 7.81
C LYS A 4 -14.19 38.99 7.13
N ASN A 5 -13.40 38.03 6.65
CA ASN A 5 -13.58 36.59 6.69
C ASN A 5 -15.03 36.03 6.70
N SER A 6 -15.59 35.74 5.53
CA SER A 6 -16.75 34.86 5.39
C SER A 6 -16.30 33.40 5.38
N GLU A 7 -16.28 32.74 6.54
CA GLU A 7 -16.04 31.30 6.61
C GLU A 7 -17.10 30.55 5.78
N LYS A 8 -16.66 29.85 4.73
CA LYS A 8 -17.52 28.99 3.91
C LYS A 8 -18.06 27.85 4.78
N ARG A 9 -19.38 27.84 5.01
CA ARG A 9 -20.06 26.81 5.82
C ARG A 9 -19.89 25.43 5.19
N PRO A 10 -19.37 24.42 5.92
CA PRO A 10 -19.21 23.06 5.39
C PRO A 10 -20.58 22.39 5.14
N GLY A 11 -20.84 21.92 3.92
CA GLY A 11 -22.06 21.21 3.54
C GLY A 11 -21.87 19.69 3.36
N CYS A 12 -22.89 18.86 3.66
CA CYS A 12 -22.88 17.45 3.26
C CYS A 12 -23.15 17.35 1.74
N PRO A 13 -22.25 16.75 0.94
CA PRO A 13 -22.45 16.62 -0.50
C PRO A 13 -23.57 15.61 -0.87
N PHE A 14 -24.08 14.84 0.08
CA PHE A 14 -25.10 13.80 -0.18
C PHE A 14 -26.53 14.20 0.21
N CYS A 15 -26.74 15.23 1.04
CA CYS A 15 -28.09 15.68 1.43
C CYS A 15 -28.27 17.21 1.43
N ALA A 16 -27.27 17.95 0.91
CA ALA A 16 -27.25 19.41 0.78
C ALA A 16 -27.44 20.21 2.11
N THR A 17 -27.35 19.57 3.27
CA THR A 17 -27.41 20.27 4.57
C THR A 17 -26.10 20.99 4.87
N HIS A 18 -26.17 22.22 5.40
CA HIS A 18 -25.00 23.03 5.76
C HIS A 18 -24.83 23.12 7.27
N PHE A 19 -23.59 23.03 7.73
CA PHE A 19 -23.25 23.03 9.15
C PHE A 19 -22.41 24.25 9.50
N SER A 20 -22.55 24.74 10.73
CA SER A 20 -21.74 25.85 11.23
C SER A 20 -20.29 25.44 11.52
N HIS A 21 -20.04 24.19 11.91
CA HIS A 21 -18.71 23.70 12.24
C HIS A 21 -18.42 22.33 11.60
N ARG A 22 -17.14 22.10 11.28
CA ARG A 22 -16.64 20.85 10.68
C ARG A 22 -16.92 19.62 11.56
N SER A 23 -16.87 19.76 12.89
CA SER A 23 -17.23 18.70 13.84
C SER A 23 -18.69 18.25 13.72
N SER A 24 -19.61 19.17 13.38
CA SER A 24 -21.02 18.88 13.12
C SER A 24 -21.22 18.16 11.80
N LEU A 25 -20.46 18.51 10.76
CA LEU A 25 -20.44 17.77 9.50
C LEU A 25 -19.94 16.33 9.71
N ILE A 26 -18.85 16.13 10.47
CA ILE A 26 -18.31 14.80 10.78
C ILE A 26 -19.34 13.97 11.56
N ARG A 27 -20.02 14.55 12.55
CA ARG A 27 -21.10 13.86 13.29
C ARG A 27 -22.28 13.52 12.37
N HIS A 28 -22.62 14.42 11.45
CA HIS A 28 -23.67 14.20 10.47
C HIS A 28 -23.31 13.07 9.49
N LEU A 29 -22.11 13.06 8.93
CA LEU A 29 -21.60 11.99 8.08
C LEU A 29 -21.56 10.64 8.82
N LYS A 30 -21.16 10.64 10.10
CA LYS A 30 -21.07 9.43 10.93
C LYS A 30 -22.43 8.81 11.26
N ASN A 31 -23.44 9.65 11.52
CA ASN A 31 -24.68 9.17 12.13
C ASN A 31 -25.91 9.24 11.20
N ASN A 32 -25.92 10.14 10.21
CA ASN A 32 -27.13 10.54 9.49
C ASN A 32 -26.99 10.63 7.96
N CYS A 33 -25.84 11.04 7.40
CA CYS A 33 -25.66 11.13 5.94
C CYS A 33 -25.55 9.70 5.39
N ASN A 34 -26.48 9.32 4.50
CA ASN A 34 -26.65 7.99 3.91
C ASN A 34 -27.41 6.91 4.72
N LYS A 35 -28.13 7.29 5.78
CA LYS A 35 -29.30 6.48 6.17
C LYS A 35 -30.37 6.74 5.12
N ALA A 36 -30.62 5.76 4.25
CA ALA A 36 -31.83 5.73 3.45
C ALA A 36 -32.99 6.11 4.39
N GLN A 37 -33.74 7.16 4.05
CA GLN A 37 -35.09 7.29 4.59
C GLN A 37 -35.71 5.92 4.42
N PRO A 38 -36.09 5.21 5.48
CA PRO A 38 -36.81 3.99 5.28
C PRO A 38 -38.12 4.44 4.65
N HIS A 39 -38.26 4.24 3.34
CA HIS A 39 -39.52 3.78 2.81
C HIS A 39 -39.77 2.37 3.37
N THR A 40 -39.81 2.23 4.70
CA THR A 40 -40.66 1.23 5.29
C THR A 40 -42.04 1.59 4.80
N ILE A 41 -42.63 0.74 3.96
CA ILE A 41 -44.07 0.67 3.80
C ILE A 41 -44.66 0.89 5.19
N ARG A 42 -45.32 2.03 5.41
CA ARG A 42 -45.77 2.49 6.72
C ARG A 42 -46.61 1.38 7.32
N ARG A 43 -46.04 0.60 8.25
CA ARG A 43 -46.69 -0.62 8.77
C ARG A 43 -47.97 -0.17 9.48
N LYS A 44 -49.12 -0.53 8.90
CA LYS A 44 -50.44 -0.14 9.42
C LYS A 44 -50.77 -0.96 10.67
N SER A 45 -51.40 -0.31 11.64
CA SER A 45 -51.95 -0.98 12.82
C SER A 45 -52.98 -2.04 12.40
N CYS A 46 -53.16 -3.11 13.19
CA CYS A 46 -54.20 -4.11 12.93
C CYS A 46 -55.60 -3.48 12.99
N HIS A 47 -56.58 -4.10 12.31
CA HIS A 47 -57.95 -3.57 12.21
C HIS A 47 -58.58 -3.29 13.58
N GLN A 48 -58.37 -4.18 14.56
CA GLN A 48 -58.96 -4.01 15.89
C GLN A 48 -58.36 -2.85 16.69
N CYS A 49 -57.05 -2.62 16.60
CA CYS A 49 -56.44 -1.48 17.28
C CYS A 49 -56.84 -0.15 16.63
N VAL A 50 -57.08 -0.15 15.31
CA VAL A 50 -57.61 1.02 14.60
C VAL A 50 -59.05 1.32 15.02
N ALA A 51 -59.92 0.30 15.03
CA ALA A 51 -61.32 0.43 15.45
C ALA A 51 -61.43 0.99 16.88
N ASP A 52 -60.61 0.48 17.80
CA ASP A 52 -60.61 0.92 19.20
C ASP A 52 -59.79 2.21 19.44
N LYS A 53 -59.25 2.85 18.40
CA LYS A 53 -58.36 4.03 18.47
C LYS A 53 -57.21 3.88 19.49
N THR A 54 -56.62 2.70 19.58
CA THR A 54 -55.55 2.37 20.54
C THR A 54 -54.24 2.04 19.84
N ARG A 55 -53.11 2.20 20.55
CA ARG A 55 -51.77 1.97 19.99
C ARG A 55 -51.53 0.48 19.73
N CYS A 56 -51.26 0.13 18.47
CA CYS A 56 -50.82 -1.21 18.09
C CYS A 56 -49.30 -1.32 18.18
N ASN A 57 -48.79 -2.44 18.69
CA ASN A 57 -47.34 -2.70 18.73
C ASN A 57 -46.82 -3.46 17.50
N LEU A 58 -47.67 -3.70 16.50
CA LEU A 58 -47.32 -4.19 15.16
C LEU A 58 -46.60 -5.56 15.12
N LYS A 59 -46.63 -6.33 16.22
CA LYS A 59 -46.12 -7.72 16.23
C LYS A 59 -47.02 -8.63 15.38
N ARG A 60 -46.41 -9.51 14.56
CA ARG A 60 -47.09 -10.53 13.77
C ARG A 60 -46.75 -11.93 14.30
N PRO A 61 -47.68 -12.91 14.27
CA PRO A 61 -48.99 -12.87 13.63
C PRO A 61 -50.05 -12.04 14.38
N THR A 62 -49.96 -11.89 15.71
CA THR A 62 -50.92 -11.13 16.53
C THR A 62 -50.23 -10.04 17.36
N CYS A 63 -50.85 -8.85 17.49
CA CYS A 63 -50.34 -7.79 18.36
C CYS A 63 -50.55 -8.15 19.84
N SER A 64 -49.73 -7.62 20.75
CA SER A 64 -49.78 -8.03 22.18
C SER A 64 -51.10 -7.69 22.85
N ARG A 65 -51.78 -6.60 22.45
CA ARG A 65 -53.11 -6.26 22.99
C ARG A 65 -54.16 -7.27 22.55
N CYS A 66 -54.20 -7.60 21.26
CA CYS A 66 -55.14 -8.58 20.73
C CYS A 66 -54.86 -9.98 21.30
N SER A 67 -53.58 -10.34 21.50
CA SER A 67 -53.19 -11.60 22.14
C SER A 67 -53.63 -11.68 23.60
N LEU A 68 -53.44 -10.62 24.39
CA LEU A 68 -53.86 -10.57 25.80
C LEU A 68 -55.38 -10.57 25.98
N LYS A 69 -56.12 -10.00 25.03
CA LYS A 69 -57.59 -9.98 25.05
C LYS A 69 -58.22 -11.15 24.31
N SER A 70 -57.42 -12.05 23.74
CA SER A 70 -57.86 -13.17 22.92
C SER A 70 -58.79 -12.75 21.75
N ILE A 71 -58.50 -11.60 21.12
CA ILE A 71 -59.27 -11.07 19.98
C ILE A 71 -58.52 -11.34 18.68
N ALA A 72 -59.24 -11.69 17.61
CA ALA A 72 -58.68 -11.94 16.29
C ALA A 72 -57.92 -10.72 15.74
N CYS A 73 -56.62 -10.89 15.47
CA CYS A 73 -55.75 -9.80 15.02
C CYS A 73 -55.44 -9.94 13.53
N GLN A 74 -56.17 -9.22 12.68
CA GLN A 74 -55.91 -9.15 11.25
C GLN A 74 -55.22 -7.84 10.87
N TYR A 75 -54.26 -7.96 9.97
CA TYR A 75 -53.54 -6.84 9.37
C TYR A 75 -53.79 -6.85 7.86
N PRO A 76 -53.83 -5.67 7.21
CA PRO A 76 -53.99 -5.59 5.77
C PRO A 76 -52.83 -6.30 5.05
N GLN A 77 -53.14 -7.18 4.09
CA GLN A 77 -52.18 -7.83 3.20
C GLN A 77 -51.96 -6.97 1.95
N THR A 78 -50.72 -6.90 1.48
CA THR A 78 -50.37 -6.29 0.19
C THR A 78 -50.03 -7.45 -0.74
N GLU A 79 -50.79 -7.62 -1.82
CA GLU A 79 -50.55 -8.64 -2.85
C GLU A 79 -49.25 -8.30 -3.61
N ALA A 80 -48.30 -9.23 -3.66
CA ALA A 80 -47.14 -9.20 -4.55
C ALA A 80 -47.15 -10.51 -5.33
N SER A 81 -47.38 -10.43 -6.64
CA SER A 81 -47.49 -11.57 -7.56
C SER A 81 -46.21 -12.38 -7.69
N GLU A 82 -46.41 -13.70 -7.72
CA GLU A 82 -45.53 -14.76 -8.19
C GLU A 82 -45.30 -14.70 -9.72
N ALA A 83 -44.13 -15.13 -10.19
CA ALA A 83 -43.95 -15.87 -11.46
C ALA A 83 -42.59 -16.61 -11.48
N GLN A 84 -42.67 -17.91 -11.76
CA GLN A 84 -41.58 -18.89 -11.86
C GLN A 84 -40.99 -18.99 -13.29
N GLU A 85 -39.75 -19.49 -13.35
CA GLU A 85 -39.07 -20.37 -14.33
C GLU A 85 -39.67 -20.62 -15.74
N LEU A 86 -38.82 -20.60 -16.79
CA LEU A 86 -38.42 -21.78 -17.61
C LEU A 86 -37.65 -21.42 -18.92
N GLU A 87 -36.80 -22.36 -19.31
CA GLU A 87 -35.84 -22.43 -20.42
C GLU A 87 -36.45 -22.54 -21.84
N HIS A 88 -35.71 -22.17 -22.90
CA HIS A 88 -35.56 -23.02 -24.10
C HIS A 88 -34.39 -22.65 -25.05
N SER A 89 -33.85 -23.72 -25.64
CA SER A 89 -32.66 -23.95 -26.46
C SER A 89 -32.77 -23.66 -27.97
N SER A 90 -31.63 -23.55 -28.69
CA SER A 90 -31.21 -24.37 -29.89
C SER A 90 -30.29 -23.61 -30.89
N PHE A 91 -29.08 -24.16 -31.20
CA PHE A 91 -28.53 -24.63 -32.52
C PHE A 91 -28.27 -23.56 -33.63
N VAL A 92 -27.26 -23.58 -34.53
CA VAL A 92 -26.11 -24.46 -34.85
C VAL A 92 -25.11 -23.73 -35.79
N SER A 93 -23.84 -24.17 -35.73
CA SER A 93 -22.78 -24.34 -36.77
C SER A 93 -22.47 -23.34 -37.91
N ASP A 94 -21.16 -23.03 -37.99
CA ASP A 94 -20.17 -23.45 -39.01
C ASP A 94 -19.45 -22.41 -39.90
N LYS A 95 -18.10 -22.52 -39.82
CA LYS A 95 -17.07 -22.49 -40.88
C LYS A 95 -16.66 -21.15 -41.53
N GLU A 96 -15.43 -20.90 -42.00
CA GLU A 96 -14.05 -21.40 -41.83
C GLU A 96 -13.17 -20.68 -42.91
N HIS A 97 -11.84 -20.63 -42.73
CA HIS A 97 -10.76 -20.36 -43.72
C HIS A 97 -10.61 -18.92 -44.29
N ALA A 98 -9.42 -18.34 -44.59
CA ALA A 98 -8.00 -18.69 -44.51
C ALA A 98 -7.17 -17.40 -44.74
N GLY A 99 -5.94 -17.30 -44.19
CA GLY A 99 -4.91 -16.34 -44.65
C GLY A 99 -4.02 -16.97 -45.75
N PRO A 100 -2.79 -16.48 -46.02
CA PRO A 100 -2.15 -15.20 -45.67
C PRO A 100 -1.45 -14.52 -46.88
N SER A 101 -0.88 -13.31 -46.70
CA SER A 101 0.18 -12.79 -47.60
C SER A 101 1.08 -11.78 -46.90
N THR A 102 2.38 -12.07 -46.89
CA THR A 102 3.50 -11.17 -46.54
C THR A 102 3.94 -10.39 -47.79
N PRO A 103 4.55 -9.20 -47.66
CA PRO A 103 5.97 -9.12 -48.05
C PRO A 103 6.84 -8.22 -47.15
N GLN A 104 8.15 -8.39 -47.37
CA GLN A 104 9.33 -7.94 -46.62
C GLN A 104 9.77 -6.48 -46.91
N GLN A 105 10.82 -6.08 -46.17
CA GLN A 105 11.83 -4.99 -46.36
C GLN A 105 11.54 -3.69 -45.59
N SER A 106 12.48 -2.99 -44.97
CA SER A 106 13.95 -3.07 -44.89
C SER A 106 14.46 -2.29 -43.66
N LEU A 107 15.64 -2.67 -43.17
CA LEU A 107 16.40 -2.02 -42.09
C LEU A 107 16.92 -0.65 -42.52
N ASN A 108 16.74 0.39 -41.69
CA ASN A 108 17.55 1.60 -41.73
C ASN A 108 18.07 1.91 -40.32
N ILE A 109 19.40 1.93 -40.22
CA ILE A 109 20.18 2.33 -39.06
C ILE A 109 20.19 3.86 -39.01
N ILE A 110 19.72 4.45 -37.91
CA ILE A 110 19.98 5.84 -37.55
C ILE A 110 20.62 5.84 -36.16
N THR A 111 21.91 6.11 -36.13
CA THR A 111 22.66 6.53 -34.94
C THR A 111 22.23 7.94 -34.57
N GLN A 112 21.74 8.16 -33.33
CA GLN A 112 21.73 9.49 -32.71
C GLN A 112 21.61 9.40 -31.17
N ASP A 113 22.68 9.87 -30.53
CA ASP A 113 22.82 10.62 -29.28
C ASP A 113 21.99 10.24 -28.03
N THR A 114 22.72 9.71 -27.05
CA THR A 114 22.28 9.58 -25.65
C THR A 114 22.05 10.95 -25.01
N PRO A 115 20.87 11.24 -24.42
CA PRO A 115 20.69 12.44 -23.62
C PRO A 115 21.29 12.24 -22.22
N THR A 116 22.23 13.10 -21.85
CA THR A 116 22.69 13.30 -20.48
C THR A 116 21.53 13.87 -19.65
N ILE A 117 21.03 13.09 -18.70
CA ILE A 117 19.92 13.48 -17.80
C ILE A 117 20.49 14.40 -16.70
N ASP A 118 19.93 15.59 -16.60
CA ASP A 118 20.24 16.59 -15.56
C ASP A 118 19.68 16.13 -14.19
N PRO A 119 20.50 16.03 -13.15
CA PRO A 119 20.07 15.61 -11.80
C PRO A 119 19.12 16.59 -11.10
N ASN A 120 18.89 17.80 -11.61
CA ASN A 120 18.06 18.82 -10.96
C ASN A 120 16.65 18.99 -11.58
N LEU A 121 16.21 18.05 -12.43
CA LEU A 121 14.94 18.19 -13.17
C LEU A 121 13.70 18.22 -12.26
N PHE A 122 13.77 17.63 -11.06
CA PHE A 122 12.65 17.56 -10.11
C PHE A 122 12.29 18.92 -9.50
N ASP A 123 13.25 19.84 -9.34
CA ASP A 123 13.00 21.16 -8.74
C ASP A 123 11.99 21.98 -9.55
N SER A 124 12.01 21.86 -10.87
CA SER A 124 11.08 22.57 -11.77
C SER A 124 9.62 22.15 -11.56
N PHE A 125 9.35 20.88 -11.25
CA PHE A 125 8.01 20.37 -10.96
C PHE A 125 7.45 20.85 -9.61
N PHE A 126 8.32 21.20 -8.67
CA PHE A 126 7.95 21.56 -7.30
C PHE A 126 7.93 23.07 -7.02
N THR A 127 8.33 23.92 -7.98
CA THR A 127 8.24 25.40 -7.86
C THR A 127 6.81 25.93 -7.69
N GLY A 128 5.78 25.12 -7.96
CA GLY A 128 4.37 25.44 -7.68
C GLY A 128 3.88 25.06 -6.27
N LEU A 129 4.69 24.38 -5.46
CA LEU A 129 4.38 24.09 -4.07
C LEU A 129 4.82 25.27 -3.21
N GLY A 130 3.84 26.00 -2.65
CA GLY A 130 4.14 27.06 -1.69
C GLY A 130 5.00 26.55 -0.53
N PRO A 131 5.83 27.41 0.10
CA PRO A 131 6.67 27.01 1.22
C PRO A 131 5.83 26.37 2.33
N TRP A 132 6.12 25.11 2.68
CA TRP A 132 5.56 24.48 3.87
C TRP A 132 6.37 24.97 5.08
N ASP A 133 6.04 26.17 5.53
CA ASP A 133 6.67 26.78 6.70
C ASP A 133 6.25 26.01 7.97
N LEU A 134 7.19 25.31 8.60
CA LEU A 134 7.05 24.70 9.92
C LEU A 134 7.45 25.70 11.02
N THR A 135 6.87 26.90 11.00
CA THR A 135 7.06 27.87 12.08
C THR A 135 5.75 28.23 12.78
N GLN A 136 5.86 28.29 14.11
CA GLN A 136 4.87 28.65 15.15
C GLN A 136 3.90 27.54 15.63
N GLU A 137 3.73 27.26 16.94
CA GLU A 137 4.27 27.94 18.12
C GLU A 137 4.20 27.03 19.36
N SER A 138 5.22 27.21 20.19
CA SER A 138 5.42 26.69 21.53
C SER A 138 4.32 27.18 22.49
N SER A 139 3.69 26.26 23.23
CA SER A 139 3.06 26.62 24.50
C SER A 139 3.63 25.74 25.62
N SER A 140 4.43 26.41 26.44
CA SER A 140 5.06 25.91 27.66
C SER A 140 4.02 25.53 28.71
N LEU A 141 4.13 24.33 29.27
CA LEU A 141 3.79 24.08 30.66
C LEU A 141 4.87 23.17 31.26
N ALA A 142 5.79 23.81 31.98
CA ALA A 142 6.67 23.14 32.93
C ALA A 142 5.83 22.46 34.00
N LEU A 143 6.22 21.26 34.44
CA LEU A 143 6.12 20.80 35.84
C LEU A 143 6.89 19.48 36.04
N ARG A 144 8.10 19.64 36.61
CA ARG A 144 8.64 18.92 37.78
C ARG A 144 8.94 17.40 37.67
N SER A 145 10.22 17.09 37.44
CA SER A 145 10.85 15.82 37.84
C SER A 145 11.00 15.71 39.37
N PRO A 146 10.95 14.51 39.96
CA PRO A 146 11.61 14.23 41.22
C PRO A 146 13.01 13.65 40.98
N ASN A 147 14.00 14.27 41.62
CA ASN A 147 15.34 13.75 41.82
C ASN A 147 15.29 12.56 42.80
N CYS A 148 16.03 11.49 42.53
CA CYS A 148 16.47 10.55 43.57
C CYS A 148 18.00 10.48 43.57
N THR A 149 18.55 11.06 44.63
CA THR A 149 19.97 11.12 45.00
C THR A 149 20.45 9.77 45.54
N LEU A 150 21.62 9.32 45.09
CA LEU A 150 22.41 8.25 45.69
C LEU A 150 23.00 8.67 47.04
N SER A 151 23.03 7.75 48.01
CA SER A 151 24.08 7.72 49.04
C SER A 151 24.25 6.27 49.57
N PRO A 152 25.48 5.84 49.89
CA PRO A 152 25.81 4.47 50.28
C PRO A 152 25.88 4.31 51.81
N ASP A 153 25.67 3.09 52.33
CA ASP A 153 26.54 2.52 53.38
C ASP A 153 26.19 1.05 53.73
N THR A 154 27.27 0.35 54.02
CA THR A 154 27.54 -1.04 54.40
C THR A 154 26.81 -1.58 55.66
N PHE A 155 26.53 -2.90 55.73
CA PHE A 155 27.31 -3.88 56.54
C PHE A 155 26.67 -5.30 56.70
N PHE A 156 27.50 -6.31 56.37
CA PHE A 156 27.76 -7.65 56.94
C PHE A 156 26.75 -8.85 56.99
N LEU A 157 27.20 -9.91 56.29
CA LEU A 157 27.39 -11.35 56.65
C LEU A 157 26.23 -12.24 57.13
N ASN A 158 26.01 -13.36 56.41
CA ASN A 158 26.35 -14.69 56.95
C ASN A 158 26.54 -15.77 55.87
N GLU A 159 27.54 -16.64 56.07
CA GLU A 159 27.96 -17.78 55.24
C GLU A 159 27.04 -19.01 55.36
N SER A 160 26.97 -19.84 54.31
CA SER A 160 27.54 -21.21 54.28
C SER A 160 27.00 -22.04 53.09
N GLY A 161 27.87 -22.74 52.36
CA GLY A 161 27.51 -23.96 51.60
C GLY A 161 27.83 -24.04 50.09
N ASP A 162 29.13 -24.10 49.77
CA ASP A 162 29.80 -24.91 48.73
C ASP A 162 29.01 -25.43 47.49
N SER A 163 29.31 -24.89 46.30
CA SER A 163 29.64 -25.64 45.06
C SER A 163 29.84 -24.67 43.88
N SER A 164 30.92 -24.89 43.16
CA SER A 164 31.55 -24.04 42.14
C SER A 164 30.73 -23.76 40.87
N PRO A 165 30.91 -22.58 40.24
CA PRO A 165 30.75 -22.42 38.79
C PRO A 165 32.09 -22.05 38.11
N PRO A 166 32.28 -22.40 36.83
CA PRO A 166 33.56 -22.24 36.15
C PRO A 166 33.83 -20.80 35.73
N GLU A 167 35.12 -20.48 35.73
CA GLU A 167 35.74 -19.23 35.28
C GLU A 167 35.40 -18.89 33.82
N LEU A 168 34.78 -17.72 33.60
CA LEU A 168 34.97 -16.90 32.40
C LEU A 168 34.74 -15.42 32.78
N VAL A 169 35.65 -14.87 33.58
CA VAL A 169 35.85 -13.42 33.68
C VAL A 169 37.29 -13.14 33.32
N SER A 170 37.56 -13.06 32.02
CA SER A 170 38.77 -12.45 31.50
C SER A 170 38.41 -11.10 30.87
N ASN A 171 38.61 -10.06 31.68
CA ASN A 171 39.21 -8.80 31.30
C ASN A 171 38.69 -8.12 30.02
N ILE A 172 37.66 -7.28 30.15
CA ILE A 172 37.57 -6.08 29.32
C ILE A 172 38.15 -4.92 30.13
N ILE A 173 39.45 -4.69 29.94
CA ILE A 173 40.08 -3.43 30.26
C ILE A 173 39.47 -2.42 29.28
N VAL A 174 38.58 -1.56 29.78
CA VAL A 174 38.13 -0.38 29.04
C VAL A 174 39.28 0.63 29.11
N SER A 175 40.11 0.65 28.08
CA SER A 175 40.99 1.79 27.82
C SER A 175 40.08 2.99 27.51
N SER A 176 40.03 3.94 28.44
CA SER A 176 39.59 5.30 28.16
C SER A 176 40.61 5.92 27.22
N ASP A 177 40.21 6.21 25.98
CA ASP A 177 40.70 7.32 25.15
C ASP A 177 39.94 7.31 23.82
N ASP A 178 38.87 8.11 23.75
CA ASP A 178 38.61 9.15 22.73
C ASP A 178 37.13 9.57 22.81
N ILE A 179 36.89 10.77 23.33
CA ILE A 179 35.59 11.45 23.22
C ILE A 179 35.50 12.00 21.79
N GLY A 180 35.22 11.10 20.85
CA GLY A 180 34.75 11.44 19.51
C GLY A 180 33.22 11.45 19.52
N ILE A 181 32.62 12.56 19.09
CA ILE A 181 31.17 12.70 18.87
C ILE A 181 30.70 11.51 18.02
N GLN A 182 30.05 10.53 18.64
CA GLN A 182 29.41 9.42 17.95
C GLN A 182 28.21 9.99 17.18
N GLN A 183 28.45 10.43 15.95
CA GLN A 183 27.40 10.56 14.96
C GLN A 183 26.70 9.19 14.88
N ASN A 184 25.39 9.18 15.16
CA ASN A 184 24.48 8.04 15.07
C ASN A 184 24.63 7.35 13.71
N THR A 185 25.63 6.48 13.58
CA THR A 185 25.84 5.68 12.39
C THR A 185 25.06 4.40 12.63
N ILE A 186 23.99 4.19 11.88
CA ILE A 186 23.26 2.92 11.90
C ILE A 186 24.30 1.80 11.74
N PRO A 187 24.35 0.79 12.63
CA PRO A 187 25.27 -0.30 12.46
C PRO A 187 25.02 -0.95 11.09
N ALA A 188 26.04 -0.99 10.23
CA ALA A 188 25.92 -1.58 8.88
C ALA A 188 25.32 -2.99 8.90
N ALA A 189 25.49 -3.72 10.01
CA ALA A 189 24.86 -5.01 10.27
C ALA A 189 23.31 -4.95 10.27
N LEU A 190 22.70 -3.92 10.87
CA LEU A 190 21.24 -3.75 10.91
C LEU A 190 20.69 -3.43 9.52
N ALA A 191 21.36 -2.55 8.77
CA ALA A 191 20.99 -2.23 7.40
C ALA A 191 21.07 -3.48 6.50
N ASN A 192 22.19 -4.22 6.56
CA ASN A 192 22.36 -5.46 5.81
C ASN A 192 21.30 -6.52 6.17
N HIS A 193 21.04 -6.73 7.47
CA HIS A 193 20.01 -7.68 7.92
C HIS A 193 18.63 -7.34 7.36
N SER A 194 18.25 -6.06 7.43
CA SER A 194 16.97 -5.57 6.92
C SER A 194 16.87 -5.77 5.40
N MET A 195 17.96 -5.57 4.66
CA MET A 195 17.98 -5.76 3.20
C MET A 195 17.93 -7.23 2.80
N GLU A 196 18.65 -8.09 3.52
CA GLU A 196 18.56 -9.54 3.33
C GLU A 196 17.13 -10.03 3.58
N PHE A 197 16.46 -9.53 4.62
CA PHE A 197 15.06 -9.83 4.90
C PHE A 197 14.16 -9.44 3.72
N ILE A 198 14.26 -8.18 3.24
CA ILE A 198 13.48 -7.69 2.10
C ILE A 198 13.71 -8.57 0.87
N PHE A 199 14.96 -8.84 0.50
CA PHE A 199 15.27 -9.70 -0.65
C PHE A 199 14.70 -11.10 -0.49
N ARG A 200 14.85 -11.73 0.68
CA ARG A 200 14.32 -13.08 0.93
C ARG A 200 12.81 -13.13 0.77
N VAL A 201 12.09 -12.11 1.27
CA VAL A 201 10.64 -12.02 1.12
C VAL A 201 10.26 -11.78 -0.34
N LEU A 202 10.81 -10.77 -1.01
CA LEU A 202 10.46 -10.43 -2.40
C LEU A 202 10.75 -11.59 -3.36
N ARG A 203 11.87 -12.32 -3.17
CA ARG A 203 12.22 -13.51 -3.96
C ARG A 203 11.19 -14.63 -3.93
N SER A 204 10.30 -14.66 -2.94
CA SER A 204 9.22 -15.64 -2.90
C SER A 204 8.08 -15.31 -3.87
N TRP A 205 7.93 -14.05 -4.29
CA TRP A 205 6.76 -13.59 -5.04
C TRP A 205 6.60 -14.19 -6.45
N PRO A 206 7.66 -14.38 -7.26
CA PRO A 206 7.51 -15.08 -8.54
C PRO A 206 7.02 -16.51 -8.36
N ARG A 207 7.46 -17.20 -7.29
CA ARG A 207 6.97 -18.54 -6.95
C ARG A 207 5.51 -18.54 -6.54
N MET A 208 5.10 -17.61 -5.69
CA MET A 208 3.69 -17.41 -5.32
C MET A 208 2.80 -17.23 -6.55
N LEU A 209 3.27 -16.47 -7.54
CA LEU A 209 2.56 -16.26 -8.81
C LEU A 209 2.52 -17.52 -9.69
N ALA A 210 3.59 -18.32 -9.68
CA ALA A 210 3.68 -19.56 -10.44
C ALA A 210 2.83 -20.70 -9.87
N GLU A 211 2.78 -20.82 -8.54
CA GLU A 211 2.03 -21.87 -7.81
C GLU A 211 0.54 -21.57 -7.72
N GLU A 212 0.14 -20.30 -7.88
CA GLU A 212 -1.27 -19.84 -7.84
C GLU A 212 -2.01 -20.16 -6.52
N PHE A 213 -1.32 -20.59 -5.48
CA PHE A 213 -1.90 -20.87 -4.16
C PHE A 213 -2.28 -19.58 -3.41
N GLN A 214 -1.40 -18.58 -3.46
CA GLN A 214 -1.60 -17.27 -2.85
C GLN A 214 -0.92 -16.21 -3.72
N THR A 215 -1.58 -15.08 -3.94
CA THR A 215 -1.00 -13.96 -4.69
C THR A 215 -0.07 -13.13 -3.81
N PRO A 216 1.06 -12.62 -4.36
CA PRO A 216 1.89 -11.64 -3.66
C PRO A 216 1.08 -10.43 -3.18
N PRO A 217 1.44 -9.78 -2.05
CA PRO A 217 0.76 -8.58 -1.55
C PRO A 217 1.01 -7.31 -2.41
N LEU A 218 1.32 -7.54 -3.69
CA LEU A 218 1.39 -6.58 -4.78
C LEU A 218 0.05 -6.49 -5.54
N PHE A 219 -0.71 -7.58 -5.60
CA PHE A 219 -1.94 -7.69 -6.39
C PHE A 219 -3.18 -7.57 -5.53
N HIS A 220 -4.12 -6.74 -5.96
CA HIS A 220 -5.44 -6.72 -5.35
C HIS A 220 -6.23 -7.99 -5.74
N PRO A 221 -7.09 -8.55 -4.88
CA PRO A 221 -7.89 -9.74 -5.21
C PRO A 221 -8.78 -9.61 -6.46
N SER A 222 -9.08 -8.39 -6.89
CA SER A 222 -9.83 -8.12 -8.13
C SER A 222 -8.99 -8.15 -9.40
N GLN A 223 -7.66 -8.25 -9.31
CA GLN A 223 -6.76 -8.26 -10.47
C GLN A 223 -6.34 -9.67 -10.90
N VAL A 224 -6.33 -10.63 -9.98
CA VAL A 224 -5.85 -12.00 -10.21
C VAL A 224 -6.80 -13.00 -9.57
N GLY A 225 -7.31 -13.95 -10.36
CA GLY A 225 -8.23 -14.99 -9.90
C GLY A 225 -8.71 -15.89 -11.05
N PRO A 226 -9.36 -17.04 -10.75
CA PRO A 226 -9.69 -18.06 -11.74
C PRO A 226 -10.64 -17.59 -12.86
N ASN A 227 -11.49 -16.60 -12.57
CA ASN A 227 -12.47 -16.07 -13.53
C ASN A 227 -12.07 -14.70 -14.10
N ILE A 228 -10.82 -14.29 -13.90
CA ILE A 228 -10.35 -12.96 -14.30
C ILE A 228 -9.45 -13.09 -15.53
N LYS A 229 -9.85 -12.40 -16.61
CA LYS A 229 -9.01 -12.33 -17.82
C LYS A 229 -7.81 -11.42 -17.54
N LEU A 230 -6.62 -12.02 -17.47
CA LEU A 230 -5.39 -11.28 -17.24
C LEU A 230 -5.01 -10.43 -18.48
N PRO A 231 -4.58 -9.18 -18.29
CA PRO A 231 -3.91 -8.40 -19.33
C PRO A 231 -2.66 -9.13 -19.85
N ALA A 232 -2.34 -8.92 -21.13
CA ALA A 232 -1.21 -9.60 -21.78
C ALA A 232 0.13 -9.46 -21.02
N PRO A 233 0.53 -8.29 -20.49
CA PRO A 233 1.77 -8.18 -19.72
C PRO A 233 1.81 -9.08 -18.48
N LEU A 234 0.68 -9.25 -17.79
CA LEU A 234 0.59 -10.11 -16.61
C LEU A 234 0.54 -11.59 -16.99
N ALA A 235 -0.19 -11.96 -18.05
CA ALA A 235 -0.21 -13.33 -18.54
C ALA A 235 1.19 -13.82 -18.97
N ASN A 236 1.94 -12.97 -19.68
CA ASN A 236 3.34 -13.22 -20.02
C ASN A 236 4.20 -13.39 -18.76
N CYS A 237 3.99 -12.52 -17.77
CA CYS A 237 4.71 -12.56 -16.51
C CYS A 237 4.46 -13.85 -15.73
N VAL A 238 3.20 -14.30 -15.60
CA VAL A 238 2.86 -15.59 -14.97
C VAL A 238 3.56 -16.75 -15.70
N THR A 239 3.56 -16.74 -17.03
CA THR A 239 4.22 -17.76 -17.85
C THR A 239 5.73 -17.81 -17.57
N LEU A 240 6.40 -16.65 -17.58
CA LEU A 240 7.84 -16.55 -17.30
C LEU A 240 8.17 -16.93 -15.85
N ALA A 241 7.32 -16.58 -14.89
CA ALA A 241 7.46 -16.99 -13.50
C ALA A 241 7.35 -18.52 -13.33
N LYS A 242 6.43 -19.17 -14.05
CA LYS A 242 6.32 -20.65 -14.08
C LYS A 242 7.54 -21.31 -14.72
N MET A 243 8.03 -20.78 -15.84
CA MET A 243 9.24 -21.28 -16.49
C MET A 243 10.46 -21.15 -15.59
N TRP A 244 10.61 -20.02 -14.90
CA TRP A 244 11.66 -19.80 -13.92
C TRP A 244 11.55 -20.76 -12.72
N HIS A 245 10.35 -20.93 -12.18
CA HIS A 245 10.09 -21.82 -11.05
C HIS A 245 10.31 -23.31 -11.37
N GLY A 246 10.13 -23.72 -12.63
CA GLY A 246 10.35 -25.10 -13.06
C GLY A 246 11.82 -25.56 -13.03
N HIS A 247 12.79 -24.65 -12.91
CA HIS A 247 14.24 -24.92 -12.86
C HIS A 247 14.74 -25.90 -13.93
N CYS A 248 14.17 -25.86 -15.14
CA CYS A 248 14.61 -26.74 -16.23
C CYS A 248 16.00 -26.29 -16.72
N PRO A 249 16.99 -27.21 -16.84
CA PRO A 249 18.31 -26.87 -17.36
C PRO A 249 18.22 -26.16 -18.72
N GLY A 250 18.85 -24.99 -18.86
CA GLY A 250 18.79 -24.16 -20.07
C GLY A 250 17.59 -23.20 -20.16
N ALA A 251 16.52 -23.41 -19.38
CA ALA A 251 15.39 -22.49 -19.36
C ALA A 251 15.74 -21.15 -18.68
N GLU A 252 16.71 -21.13 -17.77
CA GLU A 252 17.13 -19.91 -17.05
C GLU A 252 17.55 -18.79 -18.00
N GLU A 253 18.38 -19.09 -19.01
CA GLU A 253 18.86 -18.11 -19.98
C GLU A 253 17.75 -17.68 -20.96
N ILE A 254 16.86 -18.61 -21.31
CA ILE A 254 15.68 -18.32 -22.15
C ILE A 254 14.75 -17.34 -21.43
N VAL A 255 14.45 -17.61 -20.15
CA VAL A 255 13.64 -16.72 -19.30
C VAL A 255 14.31 -15.37 -19.19
N ARG A 256 15.61 -15.33 -18.87
CA ARG A 256 16.37 -14.08 -18.72
C ARG A 256 16.33 -13.24 -19.99
N THR A 257 16.65 -13.83 -21.14
CA THR A 257 16.67 -13.12 -22.44
C THR A 257 15.27 -12.63 -22.82
N THR A 258 14.24 -13.42 -22.52
CA THR A 258 12.85 -13.05 -22.81
C THR A 258 12.38 -11.92 -21.89
N ILE A 259 12.71 -11.97 -20.60
CA ILE A 259 12.40 -10.88 -19.66
C ILE A 259 13.08 -9.58 -20.09
N MET A 260 14.37 -9.62 -20.47
CA MET A 260 15.08 -8.42 -20.93
C MET A 260 14.40 -7.80 -22.15
N ARG A 261 13.99 -8.63 -23.13
CA ARG A 261 13.25 -8.15 -24.32
C ARG A 261 11.89 -7.55 -23.97
N GLU A 262 11.16 -8.17 -23.04
CA GLU A 262 9.88 -7.62 -22.55
C GLU A 262 10.10 -6.28 -21.85
N LEU A 263 11.16 -6.15 -21.05
CA LEU A 263 11.49 -4.89 -20.37
C LEU A 263 11.84 -3.79 -21.38
N ASP A 264 12.60 -4.10 -22.44
CA ASP A 264 12.89 -3.17 -23.54
C ASP A 264 11.59 -2.67 -24.19
N SER A 265 10.72 -3.60 -24.59
CA SER A 265 9.42 -3.31 -25.19
C SER A 265 8.51 -2.47 -24.28
N ILE A 266 8.52 -2.73 -22.96
CA ILE A 266 7.73 -1.96 -21.98
C ILE A 266 8.23 -0.52 -21.89
N VAL A 267 9.54 -0.30 -21.84
CA VAL A 267 10.13 1.04 -21.74
C VAL A 267 9.93 1.85 -23.03
N GLU A 268 10.02 1.21 -24.20
CA GLU A 268 9.85 1.88 -25.49
C GLU A 268 8.40 2.27 -25.78
N GLN A 269 7.43 1.47 -25.34
CA GLN A 269 6.01 1.65 -25.69
C GLN A 269 5.16 2.20 -24.54
N SER A 270 5.76 2.74 -23.48
CA SER A 270 5.04 3.13 -22.26
C SER A 270 4.11 4.34 -22.45
N GLU A 271 4.40 5.24 -23.40
CA GLU A 271 3.63 6.47 -23.63
C GLU A 271 2.32 6.24 -24.39
N GLU A 272 2.21 5.16 -25.17
CA GLU A 272 1.06 4.88 -26.04
C GLU A 272 0.06 3.89 -25.41
N LYS A 273 0.35 3.37 -24.21
CA LYS A 273 -0.44 2.30 -23.58
C LYS A 273 -1.58 2.85 -22.72
N ASP A 274 -2.71 2.14 -22.76
CA ASP A 274 -3.79 2.30 -21.80
C ASP A 274 -3.27 2.17 -20.35
N GLU A 275 -3.80 2.98 -19.44
CA GLU A 275 -3.36 3.06 -18.04
C GLU A 275 -3.48 1.71 -17.33
N ALA A 276 -4.53 0.93 -17.64
CA ALA A 276 -4.72 -0.42 -17.09
C ALA A 276 -3.63 -1.39 -17.56
N ILE A 277 -3.23 -1.31 -18.83
CA ILE A 277 -2.15 -2.12 -19.40
C ILE A 277 -0.80 -1.68 -18.82
N LEU A 278 -0.60 -0.38 -18.62
CA LEU A 278 0.61 0.17 -18.01
C LEU A 278 0.77 -0.28 -16.55
N LEU A 279 -0.31 -0.31 -15.77
CA LEU A 279 -0.28 -0.86 -14.41
C LEU A 279 0.08 -2.35 -14.40
N ALA A 280 -0.53 -3.13 -15.29
CA ALA A 280 -0.22 -4.54 -15.45
C ALA A 280 1.26 -4.75 -15.83
N ALA A 281 1.79 -3.94 -16.75
CA ALA A 281 3.19 -3.96 -17.13
C ALA A 281 4.10 -3.60 -15.96
N LEU A 282 3.78 -2.55 -15.18
CA LEU A 282 4.54 -2.17 -13.99
C LEU A 282 4.59 -3.29 -12.95
N GLN A 283 3.45 -3.95 -12.67
CA GLN A 283 3.40 -5.09 -11.76
C GLN A 283 4.24 -6.27 -12.30
N SER A 284 4.23 -6.50 -13.62
CA SER A 284 5.13 -7.48 -14.26
C SER A 284 6.60 -7.11 -14.12
N VAL A 285 6.96 -5.83 -14.24
CA VAL A 285 8.34 -5.35 -14.05
C VAL A 285 8.84 -5.64 -12.63
N VAL A 286 8.00 -5.51 -11.59
CA VAL A 286 8.37 -5.94 -10.23
C VAL A 286 8.83 -7.40 -10.22
N MET A 287 8.05 -8.30 -10.81
CA MET A 287 8.38 -9.73 -10.85
C MET A 287 9.62 -10.00 -11.70
N TYR A 288 9.74 -9.34 -12.85
CA TYR A 288 10.88 -9.43 -13.74
C TYR A 288 12.18 -8.99 -13.05
N THR A 289 12.17 -7.86 -12.35
CA THR A 289 13.35 -7.40 -11.60
C THR A 289 13.71 -8.38 -10.49
N ILE A 290 12.73 -8.96 -9.76
CA ILE A 290 13.01 -10.00 -8.76
C ILE A 290 13.66 -11.24 -9.39
N ILE A 291 13.14 -11.71 -10.53
CA ILE A 291 13.69 -12.87 -11.25
C ILE A 291 15.11 -12.57 -11.75
N LEU A 292 15.34 -11.41 -12.36
CA LEU A 292 16.65 -11.04 -12.92
C LEU A 292 17.73 -10.84 -11.85
N LEU A 293 17.37 -10.31 -10.68
CA LEU A 293 18.29 -10.16 -9.55
C LEU A 293 18.51 -11.47 -8.79
N SER A 294 17.84 -12.56 -9.20
CA SER A 294 18.01 -13.85 -8.56
C SER A 294 19.30 -14.54 -8.96
N PRO A 295 20.07 -15.11 -8.02
CA PRO A 295 21.24 -15.88 -8.37
C PRO A 295 20.83 -17.11 -9.18
N THR A 296 21.42 -17.25 -10.36
CA THR A 296 21.27 -18.40 -11.26
C THR A 296 22.35 -19.43 -10.93
N SER A 297 22.02 -20.72 -10.98
CA SER A 297 22.97 -21.80 -10.68
C SER A 297 23.98 -21.96 -11.83
N GLY A 298 25.05 -21.16 -11.83
CA GLY A 298 26.20 -21.34 -12.75
C GLY A 298 26.60 -20.12 -13.57
N SER A 299 25.88 -19.00 -13.49
CA SER A 299 26.28 -17.75 -14.17
C SER A 299 27.00 -16.82 -13.20
N LYS A 300 28.25 -16.45 -13.52
CA LYS A 300 28.92 -15.28 -12.91
C LYS A 300 28.24 -14.03 -13.49
N LEU A 301 27.10 -13.66 -12.93
CA LEU A 301 26.34 -12.49 -13.33
C LEU A 301 27.22 -11.24 -13.23
N GLN A 302 27.40 -10.51 -14.34
CA GLN A 302 28.21 -9.31 -14.34
C GLN A 302 27.40 -8.16 -13.72
N LYS A 303 28.02 -7.42 -12.79
CA LYS A 303 27.42 -6.25 -12.13
C LYS A 303 26.92 -5.17 -13.11
N SER A 304 27.45 -5.14 -14.33
CA SER A 304 27.04 -4.25 -15.41
C SER A 304 25.60 -4.45 -15.86
N ASP A 305 25.12 -5.70 -15.87
CA ASP A 305 23.78 -6.03 -16.38
C ASP A 305 22.70 -5.51 -15.43
N HIS A 306 22.97 -5.55 -14.12
CA HIS A 306 22.06 -5.01 -13.11
C HIS A 306 21.89 -3.50 -13.21
N HIS A 307 22.96 -2.76 -13.53
CA HIS A 307 22.85 -1.32 -13.75
C HIS A 307 21.90 -1.01 -14.92
N ILE A 308 22.00 -1.74 -16.02
CA ILE A 308 21.12 -1.59 -17.18
C ILE A 308 19.66 -1.86 -16.80
N ILE A 309 19.41 -2.92 -16.01
CA ILE A 309 18.07 -3.26 -15.51
C ILE A 309 17.50 -2.11 -14.67
N PHE A 310 18.25 -1.62 -13.68
CA PHE A 310 17.78 -0.53 -12.82
C PHE A 310 17.57 0.78 -13.57
N ARG A 311 18.38 1.10 -14.58
CA ARG A 311 18.16 2.28 -15.44
C ARG A 311 16.85 2.17 -16.24
N LYS A 312 16.54 0.98 -16.78
CA LYS A 312 15.25 0.73 -17.46
C LYS A 312 14.06 0.86 -16.51
N VAL A 313 14.19 0.29 -15.31
CA VAL A 313 13.18 0.41 -14.25
C VAL A 313 12.97 1.88 -13.84
N GLU A 314 14.05 2.64 -13.68
CA GLU A 314 14.01 4.07 -13.32
C GLU A 314 13.23 4.89 -14.36
N LEU A 315 13.53 4.71 -15.65
CA LEU A 315 12.84 5.40 -16.75
C LEU A 315 11.34 5.12 -16.73
N LEU A 316 10.96 3.85 -16.55
CA LEU A 316 9.56 3.44 -16.47
C LEU A 316 8.86 4.04 -15.24
N VAL A 317 9.49 3.96 -14.08
CA VAL A 317 8.93 4.52 -12.83
C VAL A 317 8.76 6.03 -12.96
N TYR A 318 9.72 6.74 -13.54
CA TYR A 318 9.62 8.18 -13.79
C TYR A 318 8.38 8.54 -14.63
N GLN A 319 8.14 7.83 -15.74
CA GLN A 319 6.95 8.04 -16.58
C GLN A 319 5.65 7.77 -15.81
N ILE A 320 5.63 6.72 -14.98
CA ILE A 320 4.47 6.31 -14.19
C ILE A 320 4.18 7.29 -13.05
N VAL A 321 5.21 7.86 -12.44
CA VAL A 321 5.07 8.91 -11.41
C VAL A 321 4.44 10.16 -12.01
N ARG A 322 4.80 10.54 -13.25
CA ARG A 322 4.24 11.69 -13.97
C ARG A 322 2.74 11.58 -14.24
N THR A 323 2.21 10.36 -14.41
CA THR A 323 0.76 10.12 -14.56
C THR A 323 0.01 10.15 -13.23
N GLY A 324 0.70 10.45 -12.12
CA GLY A 324 0.10 10.70 -10.81
C GLY A 324 0.04 9.46 -9.93
N LEU A 325 0.33 9.66 -8.64
CA LEU A 325 0.31 8.64 -7.59
C LEU A 325 -0.69 8.98 -6.48
N TYR A 326 -1.58 9.94 -6.73
CA TYR A 326 -2.46 10.49 -5.71
C TYR A 326 -3.81 10.86 -6.29
N LEU A 327 -4.89 10.38 -5.68
CA LEU A 327 -6.24 10.73 -6.09
C LEU A 327 -6.64 12.08 -5.51
N GLN A 328 -7.37 12.87 -6.28
CA GLN A 328 -7.83 14.18 -5.81
C GLN A 328 -8.72 14.04 -4.56
N GLU A 329 -9.52 12.98 -4.50
CA GLU A 329 -10.41 12.69 -3.39
C GLU A 329 -9.64 12.41 -2.10
N GLU A 330 -8.48 11.75 -2.18
CA GLU A 330 -7.61 11.54 -1.02
C GLU A 330 -7.06 12.89 -0.51
N ARG A 331 -6.76 13.85 -1.41
CA ARG A 331 -6.31 15.20 -1.03
C ARG A 331 -7.42 16.01 -0.38
N THR A 332 -8.63 15.92 -0.93
CA THR A 332 -9.81 16.60 -0.38
C THR A 332 -10.44 15.86 0.79
N GLN A 333 -9.83 14.74 1.23
CA GLN A 333 -10.28 13.95 2.38
C GLN A 333 -11.70 13.40 2.21
N THR A 334 -12.02 13.05 0.97
CA THR A 334 -13.28 12.45 0.53
C THR A 334 -13.05 11.03 0.05
N ARG A 335 -14.13 10.27 -0.12
CA ARG A 335 -14.06 8.89 -0.57
C ARG A 335 -13.91 8.82 -2.11
N PRO A 336 -12.83 8.21 -2.65
CA PRO A 336 -12.71 7.95 -4.08
C PRO A 336 -13.63 6.81 -4.56
N SER A 337 -13.70 6.58 -5.87
CA SER A 337 -14.29 5.34 -6.39
C SER A 337 -13.40 4.14 -6.01
N TRP A 338 -14.01 2.97 -5.81
CA TRP A 338 -13.27 1.78 -5.41
C TRP A 338 -12.27 1.34 -6.49
N GLU A 339 -12.68 1.38 -7.75
CA GLU A 339 -11.84 1.01 -8.90
C GLU A 339 -10.62 1.93 -9.04
N ALA A 340 -10.81 3.26 -8.99
CA ALA A 340 -9.69 4.21 -9.05
C ALA A 340 -8.77 4.08 -7.85
N TRP A 341 -9.32 3.81 -6.66
CA TRP A 341 -8.54 3.58 -5.45
C TRP A 341 -7.68 2.32 -5.55
N ILE A 342 -8.24 1.20 -6.03
CA ILE A 342 -7.47 -0.02 -6.30
C ILE A 342 -6.37 0.28 -7.30
N PHE A 343 -6.71 0.93 -8.43
CA PHE A 343 -5.76 1.24 -9.49
C PHE A 343 -4.54 2.03 -8.97
N VAL A 344 -4.78 3.17 -8.30
CA VAL A 344 -3.69 4.00 -7.77
C VAL A 344 -2.96 3.31 -6.62
N THR A 345 -3.64 2.53 -5.78
CA THR A 345 -2.98 1.81 -4.68
C THR A 345 -2.11 0.66 -5.20
N SER A 346 -2.54 -0.08 -6.22
CA SER A 346 -1.73 -1.08 -6.94
C SER A 346 -0.50 -0.43 -7.56
N LYS A 347 -0.67 0.73 -8.19
CA LYS A 347 0.43 1.52 -8.77
C LYS A 347 1.46 1.90 -7.72
N ARG A 348 1.03 2.45 -6.58
CA ARG A 348 1.90 2.79 -5.43
C ARG A 348 2.65 1.58 -4.90
N ARG A 349 1.98 0.44 -4.70
CA ARG A 349 2.61 -0.80 -4.20
C ARG A 349 3.70 -1.29 -5.15
N ALA A 350 3.46 -1.25 -6.47
CA ALA A 350 4.45 -1.67 -7.44
C ALA A 350 5.66 -0.73 -7.51
N VAL A 351 5.42 0.58 -7.50
CA VAL A 351 6.44 1.61 -7.41
C VAL A 351 7.30 1.42 -6.14
N LEU A 352 6.66 1.29 -4.96
CA LEU A 352 7.35 1.06 -3.69
C LEU A 352 8.11 -0.28 -3.66
N ALA A 353 7.59 -1.34 -4.27
CA ALA A 353 8.28 -2.63 -4.36
C ALA A 353 9.57 -2.53 -5.19
N LEU A 354 9.54 -1.81 -6.32
CA LEU A 354 10.73 -1.55 -7.13
C LEU A 354 11.77 -0.73 -6.36
N TYR A 355 11.31 0.28 -5.60
CA TYR A 355 12.20 1.06 -4.74
C TYR A 355 12.82 0.24 -3.63
N LEU A 356 12.05 -0.58 -2.92
CA LEU A 356 12.57 -1.50 -1.90
C LEU A 356 13.61 -2.44 -2.49
N LEU A 357 13.36 -2.97 -3.68
CA LEU A 357 14.27 -3.90 -4.36
C LEU A 357 15.56 -3.22 -4.78
N HIS A 358 15.48 -2.01 -5.36
CA HIS A 358 16.66 -1.24 -5.75
C HIS A 358 17.46 -0.82 -4.53
N TRP A 359 16.80 -0.30 -3.50
CA TRP A 359 17.47 0.14 -2.28
C TRP A 359 18.15 -1.03 -1.55
N ALA A 360 17.48 -2.16 -1.42
CA ALA A 360 18.09 -3.37 -0.87
C ALA A 360 19.31 -3.80 -1.68
N TYR A 361 19.23 -3.75 -3.02
CA TYR A 361 20.34 -4.05 -3.90
C TYR A 361 21.51 -3.10 -3.65
N SER A 362 21.24 -1.80 -3.59
CA SER A 362 22.23 -0.75 -3.41
C SER A 362 23.01 -0.89 -2.11
N VAL A 363 22.35 -1.21 -1.01
CA VAL A 363 23.00 -1.43 0.29
C VAL A 363 23.86 -2.70 0.27
N LEU A 364 23.33 -3.84 -0.22
CA LEU A 364 24.06 -5.12 -0.25
C LEU A 364 25.27 -5.11 -1.19
N HIS A 365 25.15 -4.42 -2.33
CA HIS A 365 26.19 -4.37 -3.36
C HIS A 365 27.05 -3.11 -3.32
N LYS A 366 26.74 -2.17 -2.41
CA LYS A 366 27.41 -0.87 -2.26
C LYS A 366 27.43 -0.09 -3.57
N VAL A 367 26.27 0.04 -4.21
CA VAL A 367 26.08 0.87 -5.40
C VAL A 367 25.10 2.02 -5.11
N PRO A 368 25.10 3.12 -5.88
CA PRO A 368 24.13 4.19 -5.70
C PRO A 368 22.69 3.68 -5.81
N CYS A 369 21.79 4.29 -5.04
CA CYS A 369 20.33 4.15 -5.18
C CYS A 369 19.76 5.48 -5.67
N PHE A 370 18.60 5.46 -6.30
CA PHE A 370 17.86 6.70 -6.59
C PHE A 370 17.32 7.30 -5.28
N ASP A 371 17.35 8.62 -5.16
CA ASP A 371 16.80 9.32 -4.00
C ASP A 371 15.27 9.14 -3.99
N CYS A 372 14.75 8.67 -2.86
CA CYS A 372 13.32 8.41 -2.68
C CYS A 372 12.63 9.49 -1.83
N ARG A 373 13.35 10.56 -1.44
CA ARG A 373 12.76 11.69 -0.70
C ARG A 373 11.55 12.30 -1.42
N ASP A 374 11.57 12.28 -2.75
CA ASP A 374 10.48 12.79 -3.59
C ASP A 374 9.18 12.00 -3.47
N LEU A 375 9.20 10.80 -2.90
CA LEU A 375 8.00 9.99 -2.67
C LEU A 375 7.35 10.24 -1.31
N GLY A 376 7.91 11.13 -0.50
CA GLY A 376 7.47 11.38 0.87
C GLY A 376 5.99 11.78 0.99
N PHE A 377 5.42 12.39 -0.05
CA PHE A 377 4.01 12.79 -0.10
C PHE A 377 3.05 11.62 -0.32
N MET A 378 3.54 10.46 -0.77
CA MET A 378 2.72 9.30 -1.08
C MET A 378 2.13 8.72 0.22
N PRO A 379 0.88 8.20 0.20
CA PRO A 379 0.38 7.43 1.33
C PRO A 379 1.21 6.17 1.54
N ALA A 380 1.40 5.80 2.80
CA ALA A 380 1.90 4.49 3.18
C ALA A 380 0.95 3.39 2.69
N PRO A 381 1.40 2.13 2.60
CA PRO A 381 0.53 1.01 2.27
C PRO A 381 -0.78 1.05 3.05
N ALA A 382 -1.88 0.92 2.32
CA ALA A 382 -3.21 1.04 2.89
C ALA A 382 -3.52 -0.10 3.87
N ALA A 383 -4.46 0.16 4.77
CA ALA A 383 -4.96 -0.83 5.72
C ALA A 383 -5.36 -2.15 5.04
N LYS A 384 -4.95 -3.28 5.64
CA LYS A 384 -5.25 -4.65 5.18
C LYS A 384 -6.73 -4.84 4.88
N ALA A 385 -7.60 -4.37 5.78
CA ALA A 385 -9.04 -4.51 5.62
C ALA A 385 -9.60 -3.72 4.41
N LEU A 386 -8.97 -2.63 3.99
CA LEU A 386 -9.34 -1.91 2.77
C LEU A 386 -8.80 -2.62 1.54
N TRP A 387 -7.53 -3.02 1.58
CA TRP A 387 -6.86 -3.69 0.46
C TRP A 387 -7.42 -5.07 0.14
N GLN A 388 -7.95 -5.80 1.11
CA GLN A 388 -8.50 -7.14 0.92
C GLN A 388 -10.01 -7.16 0.71
N ALA A 389 -10.68 -6.01 0.65
CA ALA A 389 -12.11 -5.95 0.40
C ALA A 389 -12.44 -6.55 -0.97
N ARG A 390 -13.41 -7.47 -1.04
CA ARG A 390 -13.75 -8.19 -2.27
C ARG A 390 -14.85 -7.53 -3.08
N THR A 391 -15.55 -6.59 -2.47
CA THR A 391 -16.66 -5.86 -3.11
C THR A 391 -16.58 -4.37 -2.81
N GLU A 392 -17.12 -3.57 -3.71
CA GLU A 392 -17.22 -2.12 -3.53
C GLU A 392 -18.01 -1.76 -2.27
N GLN A 393 -19.07 -2.51 -1.95
CA GLN A 393 -19.90 -2.26 -0.76
C GLN A 393 -19.12 -2.48 0.54
N GLU A 394 -18.37 -3.58 0.63
CA GLU A 394 -17.50 -3.89 1.76
C GLU A 394 -16.42 -2.80 1.93
N TRP A 395 -15.75 -2.46 0.82
CA TRP A 395 -14.73 -1.42 0.80
C TRP A 395 -15.31 -0.06 1.24
N ASN A 396 -16.46 0.33 0.69
CA ASN A 396 -17.13 1.59 1.02
C ASN A 396 -17.42 1.72 2.50
N THR A 397 -17.95 0.67 3.12
CA THR A 397 -18.25 0.64 4.55
C THR A 397 -16.97 0.83 5.35
N ARG A 398 -15.92 0.06 5.04
CA ARG A 398 -14.63 0.13 5.74
C ARG A 398 -13.93 1.47 5.53
N TYR A 399 -13.98 2.04 4.32
CA TYR A 399 -13.32 3.29 3.99
C TYR A 399 -13.92 4.48 4.75
N ILE A 400 -15.24 4.51 4.94
CA ILE A 400 -15.90 5.54 5.76
C ILE A 400 -15.44 5.47 7.22
N HIS A 401 -15.35 4.26 7.78
CA HIS A 401 -14.82 4.06 9.13
C HIS A 401 -13.35 4.48 9.22
N TRP A 402 -12.54 4.11 8.22
CA TRP A 402 -11.14 4.46 8.15
C TRP A 402 -10.92 5.99 8.03
N LEU A 403 -11.68 6.69 7.19
CA LEU A 403 -11.65 8.15 7.09
C LEU A 403 -11.96 8.82 8.43
N SER A 404 -12.97 8.34 9.16
CA SER A 404 -13.28 8.86 10.50
C SER A 404 -12.18 8.55 11.50
N ARG A 405 -11.57 7.36 11.42
CA ARG A 405 -10.47 6.96 12.30
C ARG A 405 -9.26 7.87 12.07
N TRP A 406 -8.94 8.23 10.82
CA TRP A 406 -7.78 9.03 10.44
C TRP A 406 -8.03 10.53 10.31
N ASN A 407 -9.24 11.01 10.61
CA ASN A 407 -9.65 12.39 10.34
C ASN A 407 -9.37 12.83 8.88
N GLY A 408 -9.42 11.87 7.94
CA GLY A 408 -9.09 12.08 6.54
C GLY A 408 -7.58 12.22 6.23
N GLN A 409 -6.69 12.13 7.22
CA GLN A 409 -5.24 12.25 7.05
C GLN A 409 -4.58 10.89 7.26
N GLY A 410 -4.48 10.10 6.18
CA GLY A 410 -3.74 8.84 6.19
C GLY A 410 -2.27 9.00 6.57
N TYR A 411 -1.61 7.88 6.84
CA TYR A 411 -0.17 7.85 7.11
C TYR A 411 0.62 8.02 5.81
N LEU A 412 1.66 8.86 5.81
CA LEU A 412 2.49 9.15 4.61
C LEU A 412 3.85 8.46 4.68
N GLN A 413 4.47 8.26 3.51
CA GLN A 413 5.83 7.70 3.41
C GLN A 413 6.86 8.53 4.18
N ALA A 414 6.80 9.87 4.09
CA ALA A 414 7.72 10.74 4.84
C ALA A 414 7.61 10.59 6.37
N GLU A 415 6.50 10.04 6.89
CA GLU A 415 6.34 9.82 8.32
C GLU A 415 7.18 8.65 8.84
N PHE A 416 7.65 7.73 7.98
CA PHE A 416 8.60 6.67 8.40
C PHE A 416 9.90 7.26 8.95
N GLY A 417 10.40 8.36 8.38
CA GLY A 417 11.59 9.07 8.89
C GLY A 417 11.37 9.75 10.25
N LYS A 418 10.14 9.78 10.78
CA LYS A 418 9.84 10.32 12.11
C LYS A 418 9.85 9.23 13.19
N ILE A 419 10.01 7.98 12.81
CA ILE A 419 10.08 6.86 13.75
C ILE A 419 11.49 6.82 14.33
N GLN A 420 11.58 6.95 15.65
CA GLN A 420 12.85 6.91 16.36
C GLN A 420 13.29 5.46 16.60
N PRO A 421 14.61 5.20 16.73
CA PRO A 421 15.09 3.90 17.18
C PRO A 421 14.51 3.51 18.55
N GLY A 422 14.08 2.25 18.68
CA GLY A 422 13.52 1.71 19.92
C GLY A 422 12.24 0.91 19.69
N VAL A 423 11.67 0.40 20.78
CA VAL A 423 10.44 -0.41 20.74
C VAL A 423 9.16 0.42 20.73
N VAL A 424 9.23 1.67 21.16
CA VAL A 424 8.08 2.59 21.24
C VAL A 424 8.09 3.49 20.01
N MET A 425 6.95 3.55 19.31
CA MET A 425 6.78 4.39 18.14
C MET A 425 5.84 5.57 18.44
N ASN A 426 5.82 6.56 17.55
CA ASN A 426 4.83 7.63 17.68
C ASN A 426 3.41 7.08 17.42
N ALA A 427 2.40 7.68 18.05
CA ALA A 427 1.03 7.18 18.02
C ALA A 427 0.44 7.03 16.60
N ARG A 428 0.90 7.83 15.62
CA ARG A 428 0.46 7.69 14.22
C ARG A 428 1.07 6.47 13.55
N ALA A 429 2.36 6.20 13.79
CA ALA A 429 3.05 5.01 13.28
C ALA A 429 2.47 3.72 13.89
N GLU A 430 2.24 3.68 15.20
CA GLU A 430 1.60 2.53 15.87
C GLU A 430 0.22 2.23 15.30
N LYS A 431 -0.58 3.28 15.11
CA LYS A 431 -1.92 3.19 14.53
C LYS A 431 -1.93 2.71 13.09
N TRP A 432 -0.94 3.11 12.27
CA TRP A 432 -0.78 2.58 10.92
C TRP A 432 -0.38 1.10 10.97
N LEU A 433 0.57 0.74 11.83
CA LEU A 433 1.03 -0.65 11.96
C LEU A 433 -0.07 -1.60 12.45
N GLU A 434 -1.00 -1.13 13.30
CA GLU A 434 -2.19 -1.88 13.75
C GLU A 434 -3.05 -2.38 12.57
N GLU A 435 -3.08 -1.64 11.47
CA GLU A 435 -3.92 -1.94 10.30
C GLU A 435 -3.12 -2.41 9.07
N SER A 436 -1.79 -2.44 9.15
CA SER A 436 -0.89 -2.82 8.05
C SER A 436 -1.08 -4.28 7.60
N ASP A 437 -0.87 -4.50 6.31
CA ASP A 437 -0.79 -5.84 5.74
C ASP A 437 0.66 -6.32 5.60
N GLU A 438 0.84 -7.46 4.95
CA GLU A 438 2.15 -8.08 4.74
C GLU A 438 3.10 -7.16 3.95
N PHE A 439 2.59 -6.34 3.03
CA PHE A 439 3.41 -5.34 2.32
C PHE A 439 3.80 -4.19 3.24
N GLY A 440 2.89 -3.74 4.11
CA GLY A 440 3.20 -2.79 5.18
C GLY A 440 4.32 -3.28 6.11
N PHE A 441 4.34 -4.57 6.45
CA PHE A 441 5.42 -5.15 7.27
C PHE A 441 6.78 -5.19 6.57
N ILE A 442 6.80 -5.33 5.25
CA ILE A 442 8.04 -5.18 4.47
C ILE A 442 8.47 -3.70 4.45
N MET A 443 7.53 -2.77 4.32
CA MET A 443 7.85 -1.34 4.34
C MET A 443 8.40 -0.88 5.70
N ILE A 444 7.85 -1.33 6.83
CA ILE A 444 8.38 -0.92 8.15
C ILE A 444 9.77 -1.49 8.43
N SER A 445 10.18 -2.60 7.79
CA SER A 445 11.51 -3.18 8.01
C SER A 445 12.65 -2.28 7.51
N ILE A 446 12.35 -1.22 6.77
CA ILE A 446 13.35 -0.25 6.30
C ILE A 446 13.65 0.85 7.33
N VAL A 447 12.80 1.00 8.34
CA VAL A 447 12.94 2.05 9.36
C VAL A 447 14.26 1.87 10.12
N ASN A 448 14.95 2.98 10.37
CA ASN A 448 16.31 3.01 10.94
C ASN A 448 17.38 2.34 10.08
N ALA A 449 17.08 1.90 8.86
CA ALA A 449 18.07 1.44 7.88
C ALA A 449 18.21 2.43 6.70
N THR A 450 17.18 3.25 6.44
CA THR A 450 17.15 4.25 5.35
C THR A 450 18.19 5.36 5.42
N GLU A 451 18.75 5.65 6.60
CA GLU A 451 19.82 6.65 6.75
C GLU A 451 21.22 6.06 6.50
N PHE A 452 21.30 4.79 6.11
CA PHE A 452 22.58 4.16 5.76
C PHE A 452 23.03 4.57 4.37
N ASP A 453 24.05 5.44 4.32
CA ASP A 453 24.80 5.69 3.09
C ASP A 453 25.81 4.54 2.88
N PRO A 454 25.70 3.75 1.78
CA PRO A 454 26.64 2.68 1.52
C PRO A 454 28.07 3.23 1.40
N PRO A 455 29.07 2.60 2.03
CA PRO A 455 30.42 3.16 2.20
C PRO A 455 31.28 3.28 0.92
N SER A 456 30.68 3.25 -0.27
CA SER A 456 31.36 3.42 -1.57
C SER A 456 31.19 4.82 -2.17
N LEU A 457 30.42 5.72 -1.55
CA LEU A 457 30.14 7.07 -2.08
C LEU A 457 30.90 8.22 -1.39
N LYS A 458 32.02 7.94 -0.71
CA LYS A 458 33.03 8.97 -0.45
C LYS A 458 34.02 9.04 -1.63
N THR A 459 33.53 9.38 -2.82
CA THR A 459 34.42 9.77 -3.92
C THR A 459 34.84 11.21 -3.68
N LEU A 460 36.05 11.34 -3.10
CA LEU A 460 37.03 12.38 -3.39
C LEU A 460 36.46 13.76 -3.73
N SER A 461 36.10 14.52 -2.70
CA SER A 461 36.10 15.98 -2.80
C SER A 461 37.55 16.45 -3.00
N ARG A 462 37.94 16.71 -4.25
CA ARG A 462 38.92 17.73 -4.62
C ARG A 462 38.59 18.32 -5.97
#